data_AF-A0A7S0GIR5-F1
#
_entry.id   AF-A0A7S0GIR5-F1
#
_cell.length_a   1.000
_cell.length_b   1.000
_cell.length_c   1.000
_cell.angle_alpha   90.00
_cell.angle_beta   90.00
_cell.angle_gamma   90.00
#
_symmetry.space_group_name_H-M   'P 1'
#
loop_
_entity.id
_entity.type
_entity.pdbx_description
1 polymer ?
#
loop_
_entity_poly.entity_id
_entity_poly.type
_entity_poly.pdbx_seq_one_letter_code
_entity_poly.pdbx_strand_id
1 'polypeptide(L)'
;ETASGLLKTEGFKSFWKGIVFAYGREMSYTSIKLGAYAPVRDALGAGPDAPIYLKFLAGAITGGTGSVVGNPFDVMKTLAQTNSKSSVPLTQLVGNMYKDQGIQGFYRGVEVNIMRACVLNATKMGCYDVAKGAVSQKTGWSRKDPRTIFCSSFIAGFFMTITVAPLDMIRTKLMNQPTDKKIYSGFRDCLTKTVQKDGVLSLWRGFVPIWARFAPQATLQLLTIEFLYTSCGFKGI
;
A
#
# COMPACT_ATOMS: atom_id res chain seq x y z
N GLU A 1 -18.11 11.29 1.00
CA GLU A 1 -18.16 12.45 1.92
C GLU A 1 -16.91 13.28 1.71
N THR A 2 -17.07 14.54 1.34
CA THR A 2 -15.98 15.47 0.99
C THR A 2 -15.20 15.88 2.24
N ALA A 3 -13.89 16.12 2.10
CA ALA A 3 -12.98 16.47 3.21
C ALA A 3 -13.47 17.66 4.06
N SER A 4 -14.22 18.59 3.45
CA SER A 4 -14.87 19.72 4.14
C SER A 4 -15.97 19.28 5.13
N GLY A 5 -16.70 18.19 4.84
CA GLY A 5 -17.71 17.61 5.73
C GLY A 5 -17.08 16.96 6.96
N LEU A 6 -16.03 16.16 6.77
CA LEU A 6 -15.26 15.53 7.86
C LEU A 6 -14.60 16.56 8.79
N LEU A 7 -14.06 17.64 8.24
CA LEU A 7 -13.50 18.75 9.03
C LEU A 7 -14.54 19.44 9.89
N LYS A 8 -15.78 19.59 9.40
CA LYS A 8 -16.88 20.20 10.16
C LYS A 8 -17.50 19.28 11.20
N THR A 9 -17.54 17.96 10.95
CA THR A 9 -18.20 17.00 11.87
C THR A 9 -17.27 16.39 12.91
N GLU A 10 -15.97 16.21 12.61
CA GLU A 10 -15.05 15.50 13.52
C GLU A 10 -13.81 16.30 13.95
N GLY A 11 -13.58 17.48 13.36
CA GLY A 11 -12.44 18.35 13.66
C GLY A 11 -11.08 17.77 13.26
N PHE A 12 -10.02 18.54 13.53
CA PHE A 12 -8.64 18.24 13.09
C PHE A 12 -8.06 16.93 13.70
N LYS A 13 -8.58 16.49 14.86
CA LYS A 13 -8.19 15.24 15.52
C LYS A 13 -8.61 13.98 14.73
N SER A 14 -9.57 14.08 13.80
CA SER A 14 -10.00 12.95 12.98
C SER A 14 -8.87 12.40 12.09
N PHE A 15 -7.98 13.26 11.58
CA PHE A 15 -6.85 12.85 10.74
C PHE A 15 -5.81 11.97 11.46
N TRP A 16 -5.72 12.09 12.80
CA TRP A 16 -4.81 11.28 13.61
C TRP A 16 -5.43 9.95 14.09
N LYS A 17 -6.73 9.72 13.84
CA LYS A 17 -7.37 8.46 14.20
C LYS A 17 -6.75 7.32 13.41
N GLY A 18 -6.26 6.32 14.14
CA GLY A 18 -5.65 5.13 13.56
C GLY A 18 -4.16 5.22 13.26
N ILE A 19 -3.48 6.32 13.61
CA ILE A 19 -2.03 6.48 13.35
C ILE A 19 -1.19 5.46 14.12
N VAL A 20 -1.58 5.11 15.36
CA VAL A 20 -0.89 4.12 16.19
C VAL A 20 -0.94 2.73 15.54
N PHE A 21 -2.09 2.35 14.97
CA PHE A 21 -2.23 1.10 14.23
C PHE A 21 -1.46 1.11 12.91
N ALA A 22 -1.37 2.28 12.26
CA ALA A 22 -0.53 2.44 11.07
C ALA A 22 0.95 2.23 11.39
N TYR A 23 1.44 2.80 12.50
CA TYR A 23 2.81 2.57 12.97
C TYR A 23 3.04 1.10 13.37
N GLY A 24 2.12 0.50 14.13
CA GLY A 24 2.21 -0.91 14.53
C GLY A 24 2.27 -1.86 13.32
N ARG A 25 1.48 -1.57 12.29
CA ARG A 25 1.55 -2.27 11.01
C ARG A 25 2.91 -2.07 10.33
N GLU A 26 3.42 -0.84 10.24
CA GLU A 26 4.69 -0.59 9.55
C GLU A 26 5.88 -1.22 10.28
N MET A 27 5.87 -1.18 11.61
CA MET A 27 6.87 -1.83 12.46
C MET A 27 6.83 -3.36 12.27
N SER A 28 5.67 -3.99 12.44
CA SER A 28 5.53 -5.44 12.27
C SER A 28 5.88 -5.91 10.86
N TYR A 29 5.41 -5.18 9.84
CA TYR A 29 5.71 -5.48 8.44
C TYR A 29 7.21 -5.35 8.14
N THR A 30 7.86 -4.30 8.62
CA THR A 30 9.29 -4.07 8.38
C THR A 30 10.16 -5.07 9.13
N SER A 31 9.84 -5.37 10.39
CA SER A 31 10.56 -6.38 11.18
C SER A 31 10.52 -7.75 10.50
N ILE A 32 9.35 -8.19 10.03
CA ILE A 32 9.23 -9.49 9.33
C ILE A 32 9.90 -9.44 7.97
N LYS A 33 9.77 -8.33 7.24
CA LYS A 33 10.43 -8.21 5.95
C LYS A 33 11.95 -8.31 6.10
N LEU A 34 12.55 -7.63 7.07
CA LEU A 34 13.99 -7.70 7.30
C LEU A 34 14.44 -9.08 7.79
N GLY A 35 13.69 -9.70 8.71
CA GLY A 35 14.04 -11.01 9.27
C GLY A 35 13.79 -12.19 8.33
N ALA A 36 12.71 -12.16 7.55
CA ALA A 36 12.31 -13.27 6.68
C ALA A 36 12.91 -13.15 5.27
N TYR A 37 13.36 -11.97 4.82
CA TYR A 37 13.90 -11.82 3.47
C TYR A 37 15.18 -12.64 3.25
N ALA A 38 16.12 -12.62 4.21
CA ALA A 38 17.36 -13.40 4.10
C ALA A 38 17.11 -14.91 3.95
N PRO A 39 16.37 -15.59 4.86
CA PRO A 39 16.12 -17.02 4.73
C PRO A 39 15.30 -17.37 3.49
N VAL A 40 14.31 -16.55 3.11
CA VAL A 40 13.50 -16.78 1.90
C VAL A 40 14.34 -16.62 0.63
N ARG A 41 15.22 -15.61 0.58
CA ARG A 41 16.13 -15.38 -0.54
C ARG A 41 17.10 -16.55 -0.69
N ASP A 42 17.69 -17.00 0.42
CA ASP A 42 18.70 -18.05 0.42
C ASP A 42 18.06 -19.41 0.07
N ALA A 43 16.84 -19.69 0.55
CA ALA A 43 16.07 -20.88 0.17
C ALA A 43 15.67 -20.91 -1.31
N LEU A 44 15.46 -19.74 -1.94
CA LEU A 44 15.11 -19.63 -3.36
C LEU A 44 16.33 -19.49 -4.28
N GLY A 45 17.54 -19.48 -3.75
CA GLY A 45 18.75 -19.20 -4.53
C GLY A 45 18.75 -17.81 -5.17
N ALA A 46 17.99 -16.86 -4.62
CA ALA A 46 17.80 -15.51 -5.17
C ALA A 46 18.99 -14.59 -4.83
N GLY A 47 20.21 -15.04 -5.15
CA GLY A 47 21.45 -14.29 -4.94
C GLY A 47 21.52 -12.98 -5.75
N PRO A 48 22.62 -12.21 -5.60
CA PRO A 48 22.84 -10.94 -6.29
C PRO A 48 22.70 -11.05 -7.83
N ASP A 49 23.09 -12.19 -8.41
CA ASP A 49 23.04 -12.45 -9.86
C ASP A 49 21.80 -13.24 -10.32
N ALA A 50 20.89 -13.57 -9.39
CA ALA A 50 19.69 -14.31 -9.74
C ALA A 50 18.76 -13.47 -10.66
N PRO A 51 18.04 -14.14 -11.58
CA PRO A 51 17.08 -13.49 -12.45
C PRO A 51 16.00 -12.76 -11.66
N ILE A 52 15.52 -11.65 -12.22
CA ILE A 52 14.57 -10.72 -11.58
C ILE A 52 13.31 -11.42 -11.05
N TYR A 53 12.84 -12.49 -11.72
CA TYR A 53 11.65 -13.22 -11.29
C TYR A 53 11.86 -13.96 -9.96
N LEU A 54 13.07 -14.49 -9.67
CA LEU A 54 13.38 -15.15 -8.39
C LEU A 54 13.40 -14.14 -7.24
N LYS A 55 13.98 -12.95 -7.49
CA LYS A 55 13.97 -11.84 -6.53
C LYS A 55 12.54 -11.33 -6.28
N PHE A 56 11.73 -11.27 -7.33
CA PHE A 56 10.32 -10.95 -7.23
C PHE A 56 9.57 -12.00 -6.38
N LEU A 57 9.81 -13.30 -6.62
CA LEU A 57 9.20 -14.39 -5.87
C LEU A 57 9.59 -14.35 -4.38
N ALA A 58 10.88 -14.12 -4.10
CA ALA A 58 11.37 -13.96 -2.73
C ALA A 58 10.72 -12.75 -2.03
N GLY A 59 10.56 -11.63 -2.76
CA GLY A 59 9.85 -10.45 -2.28
C GLY A 59 8.35 -10.68 -2.07
N ALA A 60 7.72 -11.48 -2.93
CA ALA A 60 6.30 -11.85 -2.83
C ALA A 60 6.04 -12.77 -1.64
N ILE A 61 6.87 -13.80 -1.42
CA ILE A 61 6.75 -14.71 -0.27
C ILE A 61 7.00 -13.95 1.03
N THR A 62 8.08 -13.18 1.10
CA THR A 62 8.41 -12.37 2.28
C THR A 62 7.31 -11.34 2.58
N GLY A 63 6.82 -10.64 1.55
CA GLY A 63 5.71 -9.68 1.67
C GLY A 63 4.38 -10.35 2.00
N GLY A 64 4.18 -11.58 1.55
CA GLY A 64 3.04 -12.43 1.88
C GLY A 64 3.01 -12.75 3.36
N THR A 65 4.11 -13.28 3.89
CA THR A 65 4.28 -13.58 5.32
C THR A 65 4.14 -12.31 6.18
N GLY A 66 4.73 -11.20 5.75
CA GLY A 66 4.55 -9.90 6.41
C GLY A 66 3.10 -9.41 6.39
N SER A 67 2.36 -9.67 5.31
CA SER A 67 0.94 -9.31 5.20
C SER A 67 0.06 -10.16 6.11
N VAL A 68 0.37 -11.44 6.30
CA VAL A 68 -0.34 -12.32 7.25
C VAL A 68 -0.23 -11.78 8.67
N VAL A 69 0.98 -11.43 9.12
CA VAL A 69 1.18 -10.91 10.48
C VAL A 69 0.71 -9.46 10.65
N GLY A 70 0.78 -8.65 9.59
CA GLY A 70 0.30 -7.27 9.60
C GLY A 70 -1.22 -7.14 9.48
N ASN A 71 -1.93 -8.18 9.05
CA ASN A 71 -3.36 -8.10 8.76
C ASN A 71 -4.24 -7.71 9.97
N PRO A 72 -3.99 -8.24 11.19
CA PRO A 72 -4.74 -7.82 12.38
C PRO A 72 -4.66 -6.31 12.63
N PHE A 73 -3.48 -5.71 12.41
CA PHE A 73 -3.29 -4.26 12.55
C PHE A 73 -4.00 -3.48 11.45
N ASP A 74 -4.01 -3.99 10.22
CA ASP A 74 -4.77 -3.40 9.12
C ASP A 74 -6.28 -3.41 9.42
N VAL A 75 -6.82 -4.50 9.97
CA VAL A 75 -8.24 -4.61 10.37
C VAL A 75 -8.57 -3.65 11.53
N MET A 76 -7.73 -3.58 12.55
CA MET A 76 -7.93 -2.64 13.67
C MET A 76 -7.89 -1.18 13.20
N LYS A 77 -7.00 -0.85 12.26
CA LYS A 77 -6.94 0.48 11.64
C LYS A 77 -8.21 0.81 10.88
N THR A 78 -8.73 -0.11 10.06
CA THR A 78 -9.97 0.12 9.32
C THR A 78 -11.17 0.25 10.24
N LEU A 79 -11.23 -0.54 11.32
CA LEU A 79 -12.27 -0.39 12.35
C LEU A 79 -12.19 0.99 13.01
N ALA A 80 -10.98 1.45 13.38
CA ALA A 80 -10.80 2.76 14.00
C ALA A 80 -11.18 3.93 13.05
N GLN A 81 -10.94 3.79 11.75
CA GLN A 81 -11.26 4.81 10.75
C GLN A 81 -12.72 4.82 10.32
N THR A 82 -13.38 3.66 10.30
CA THR A 82 -14.81 3.54 9.94
C THR A 82 -15.73 3.81 11.14
N ASN A 83 -15.21 3.71 12.37
CA ASN A 83 -15.93 4.03 13.61
C ASN A 83 -16.12 5.54 13.86
N SER A 84 -16.16 6.34 12.80
CA SER A 84 -16.38 7.79 12.80
C SER A 84 -17.64 8.24 13.56
N LYS A 85 -18.69 7.42 13.59
CA LYS A 85 -20.02 7.80 14.10
C LYS A 85 -20.46 7.06 15.37
N SER A 86 -19.73 6.05 15.83
CA SER A 86 -20.14 5.24 16.98
C SER A 86 -19.25 5.52 18.19
N SER A 87 -19.86 5.87 19.32
CA SER A 87 -19.20 6.19 20.60
C SER A 87 -18.59 4.97 21.30
N VAL A 88 -18.44 3.85 20.57
CA VAL A 88 -18.00 2.58 21.13
C VAL A 88 -16.47 2.56 21.17
N PRO A 89 -15.86 2.27 22.33
CA PRO A 89 -14.41 2.15 22.43
C PRO A 89 -13.89 1.03 21.51
N LEU A 90 -12.76 1.28 20.85
CA LEU A 90 -12.17 0.36 19.86
C LEU A 90 -11.87 -1.02 20.46
N THR A 91 -11.54 -1.10 21.74
CA THR A 91 -11.34 -2.36 22.48
C THR A 91 -12.60 -3.22 22.50
N GLN A 92 -13.77 -2.60 22.61
CA GLN A 92 -15.06 -3.29 22.62
C GLN A 92 -15.46 -3.73 21.20
N LEU A 93 -15.11 -2.95 20.17
CA LEU A 93 -15.27 -3.37 18.77
C LEU A 93 -14.39 -4.58 18.42
N VAL A 94 -13.14 -4.57 18.85
CA VAL A 94 -12.22 -5.71 18.68
C VAL A 94 -12.72 -6.93 19.46
N GLY A 95 -13.22 -6.72 20.68
CA GLY A 95 -13.83 -7.77 21.51
C GLY A 95 -15.09 -8.38 20.88
N ASN A 96 -15.98 -7.55 20.32
CA ASN A 96 -17.17 -8.02 19.61
C ASN A 96 -16.80 -8.76 18.32
N MET A 97 -15.84 -8.25 17.55
CA MET A 97 -15.34 -8.93 16.35
C MET A 97 -14.74 -10.31 16.69
N TYR A 98 -14.00 -10.41 17.79
CA TYR A 98 -13.49 -11.70 18.27
C TYR A 98 -14.60 -12.66 18.71
N LYS A 99 -15.66 -12.17 19.36
CA LYS A 99 -16.82 -12.98 19.76
C LYS A 99 -17.66 -13.44 18.57
N ASP A 100 -17.88 -12.58 17.58
CA ASP A 100 -18.80 -12.83 16.46
C ASP A 100 -18.14 -13.58 15.29
N GLN A 101 -16.87 -13.27 15.00
CA GLN A 101 -16.15 -13.80 13.82
C GLN A 101 -14.88 -14.56 14.18
N GLY A 102 -14.49 -14.61 15.47
CA GLY A 102 -13.27 -15.27 15.92
C GLY A 102 -12.01 -14.72 15.26
N ILE A 103 -11.00 -15.58 15.17
CA ILE A 103 -9.70 -15.26 14.55
C ILE A 103 -9.85 -14.99 13.04
N GLN A 104 -10.83 -15.61 12.37
CA GLN A 104 -11.05 -15.41 10.94
C GLN A 104 -11.40 -13.96 10.57
N GLY A 105 -12.05 -13.22 11.48
CA GLY A 105 -12.32 -11.78 11.28
C GLY A 105 -11.05 -10.95 11.10
N PHE A 106 -9.98 -11.26 11.85
CA PHE A 106 -8.70 -10.55 11.80
C PHE A 106 -7.85 -10.88 10.56
N TYR A 107 -8.09 -12.02 9.90
CA TYR A 107 -7.41 -12.44 8.68
C TYR A 107 -8.25 -12.18 7.41
N ARG A 108 -9.35 -11.43 7.54
CA ARG A 108 -10.15 -11.01 6.40
C ARG A 108 -9.35 -10.07 5.51
N GLY A 109 -9.32 -10.35 4.21
CA GLY A 109 -8.64 -9.51 3.21
C GLY A 109 -7.13 -9.72 3.10
N VAL A 110 -6.54 -10.72 3.79
CA VAL A 110 -5.12 -11.08 3.62
C VAL A 110 -4.79 -11.36 2.16
N GLU A 111 -5.64 -12.13 1.47
CA GLU A 111 -5.48 -12.44 0.05
C GLU A 111 -5.33 -11.17 -0.82
N VAL A 112 -6.10 -10.13 -0.52
CA VAL A 112 -6.06 -8.85 -1.24
C VAL A 112 -4.78 -8.10 -0.92
N ASN A 113 -4.33 -8.18 0.33
CA ASN A 113 -3.10 -7.54 0.78
C ASN A 113 -1.86 -8.17 0.15
N ILE A 114 -1.83 -9.51 0.07
CA ILE A 114 -0.77 -10.25 -0.61
C ILE A 114 -0.76 -9.90 -2.10
N MET A 115 -1.92 -9.96 -2.77
CA MET A 115 -2.00 -9.67 -4.21
C MET A 115 -1.62 -8.22 -4.51
N ARG A 116 -2.03 -7.28 -3.66
CA ARG A 116 -1.59 -5.88 -3.74
C ARG A 116 -0.08 -5.75 -3.59
N ALA A 117 0.53 -6.45 -2.62
CA ALA A 117 1.97 -6.42 -2.42
C ALA A 117 2.72 -6.97 -3.65
N CYS A 118 2.23 -8.07 -4.24
CA CYS A 118 2.76 -8.64 -5.47
C CYS A 118 2.68 -7.65 -6.64
N VAL A 119 1.50 -7.07 -6.90
CA VAL A 119 1.34 -6.12 -8.01
C VAL A 119 2.18 -4.86 -7.79
N LEU A 120 2.21 -4.33 -6.56
CA LEU A 120 3.03 -3.16 -6.24
C LEU A 120 4.52 -3.43 -6.47
N ASN A 121 5.02 -4.60 -6.07
CA ASN A 121 6.41 -4.97 -6.35
C ASN A 121 6.66 -5.20 -7.85
N ALA A 122 5.71 -5.81 -8.57
CA ALA A 122 5.86 -6.13 -9.99
C ALA A 122 5.89 -4.86 -10.83
N THR A 123 4.94 -3.96 -10.60
CA THR A 123 4.87 -2.68 -11.28
C THR A 123 6.04 -1.78 -10.89
N LYS A 124 6.49 -1.82 -9.63
CA LYS A 124 7.71 -1.12 -9.22
C LYS A 124 8.93 -1.60 -9.98
N MET A 125 9.12 -2.90 -10.16
CA MET A 125 10.27 -3.42 -10.92
C MET A 125 10.12 -3.11 -12.42
N GLY A 126 8.99 -3.47 -13.02
CA GLY A 126 8.76 -3.32 -14.46
C GLY A 126 8.71 -1.85 -14.92
N CYS A 127 7.89 -1.01 -14.29
CA CYS A 127 7.78 0.40 -14.70
C CYS A 127 9.06 1.18 -14.39
N TYR A 128 9.78 0.85 -13.32
CA TYR A 128 11.02 1.56 -13.00
C TYR A 128 12.15 1.22 -13.97
N ASP A 129 12.32 -0.04 -14.36
CA ASP A 129 13.32 -0.42 -15.36
C ASP A 129 13.02 0.19 -16.73
N VAL A 130 11.75 0.14 -17.16
CA VAL A 130 11.33 0.74 -18.43
C VAL A 130 11.48 2.26 -18.39
N ALA A 131 11.05 2.92 -17.31
CA ALA A 131 11.18 4.38 -17.18
C ALA A 131 12.64 4.82 -17.12
N LYS A 132 13.51 4.10 -16.39
CA LYS A 132 14.94 4.39 -16.36
C LYS A 132 15.61 4.17 -17.71
N GLY A 133 15.25 3.09 -18.41
CA GLY A 133 15.75 2.80 -19.75
C GLY A 133 15.37 3.91 -20.74
N ALA A 134 14.09 4.29 -20.76
CA ALA A 134 13.57 5.32 -21.65
C ALA A 134 14.15 6.71 -21.37
N VAL A 135 14.29 7.09 -20.09
CA VAL A 135 14.85 8.40 -19.72
C VAL A 135 16.34 8.44 -20.04
N SER A 136 17.13 7.44 -19.63
CA SER A 136 18.57 7.41 -19.88
C SER A 136 18.93 7.38 -21.38
N GLN A 137 18.15 6.66 -22.20
CA GLN A 137 18.35 6.64 -23.66
C GLN A 137 17.99 7.96 -24.34
N LYS A 138 16.96 8.68 -23.88
CA LYS A 138 16.52 9.93 -24.53
C LYS A 138 17.25 11.18 -24.05
N THR A 139 17.73 11.22 -22.80
CA THR A 139 18.45 12.39 -22.27
C THR A 139 19.96 12.24 -22.31
N GLY A 140 20.49 11.04 -22.53
CA GLY A 140 21.94 10.76 -22.49
C GLY A 140 22.54 10.89 -21.08
N TRP A 141 21.71 11.07 -20.05
CA TRP A 141 22.13 11.21 -18.66
C TRP A 141 22.49 9.87 -18.05
N SER A 142 23.43 9.88 -17.10
CA SER A 142 23.85 8.69 -16.37
C SER A 142 22.68 8.14 -15.55
N ARG A 143 22.60 6.81 -15.44
CA ARG A 143 21.57 6.12 -14.63
C ARG A 143 21.58 6.49 -13.15
N LYS A 144 22.66 7.14 -12.69
CA LYS A 144 22.86 7.59 -11.30
C LYS A 144 22.56 9.08 -11.09
N ASP A 145 22.33 9.85 -12.14
CA ASP A 145 22.01 11.28 -12.01
C ASP A 145 20.61 11.44 -11.38
N PRO A 146 20.44 12.24 -10.32
CA PRO A 146 19.16 12.44 -9.67
C PRO A 146 18.10 13.07 -10.53
N ARG A 147 18.48 13.86 -11.53
CA ARG A 147 17.53 14.34 -12.54
C ARG A 147 16.91 13.17 -13.31
N THR A 148 17.71 12.17 -13.68
CA THR A 148 17.25 10.92 -14.30
C THR A 148 16.40 10.10 -13.32
N ILE A 149 16.84 9.98 -12.06
CA ILE A 149 16.10 9.23 -11.04
C ILE A 149 14.76 9.91 -10.74
N PHE A 150 14.70 11.23 -10.70
CA PHE A 150 13.48 12.01 -10.45
C PHE A 150 12.48 11.83 -11.59
N CYS A 151 12.89 12.10 -12.84
CA CYS A 151 12.01 11.97 -14.00
C CYS A 151 11.53 10.53 -14.19
N SER A 152 12.43 9.53 -14.06
CA SER A 152 12.06 8.12 -14.14
C SER A 152 11.14 7.69 -13.01
N SER A 153 11.35 8.18 -11.78
CA SER A 153 10.49 7.89 -10.63
C SER A 153 9.11 8.54 -10.77
N PHE A 154 9.01 9.74 -11.35
CA PHE A 154 7.74 10.41 -11.60
C PHE A 154 6.89 9.64 -12.62
N ILE A 155 7.49 9.26 -13.75
CA ILE A 155 6.84 8.46 -14.79
C ILE A 155 6.44 7.09 -14.23
N ALA A 156 7.37 6.40 -13.57
CA ALA A 156 7.09 5.10 -12.95
C ALA A 156 6.00 5.21 -11.87
N GLY A 157 5.99 6.29 -11.09
CA GLY A 157 4.98 6.58 -10.07
C GLY A 157 3.58 6.75 -10.66
N PHE A 158 3.45 7.43 -11.79
CA PHE A 158 2.18 7.58 -12.49
C PHE A 158 1.62 6.24 -12.95
N PHE A 159 2.42 5.43 -13.65
CA PHE A 159 2.00 4.10 -14.10
C PHE A 159 1.74 3.13 -12.94
N MET A 160 2.54 3.18 -11.88
CA MET A 160 2.29 2.44 -10.64
C MET A 160 0.91 2.78 -10.06
N THR A 161 0.56 4.06 -10.01
CA THR A 161 -0.73 4.50 -9.46
C THR A 161 -1.89 3.96 -10.30
N ILE A 162 -1.76 3.94 -11.63
CA ILE A 162 -2.80 3.39 -12.53
C ILE A 162 -3.04 1.90 -12.27
N THR A 163 -1.98 1.11 -12.08
CA THR A 163 -2.09 -0.34 -11.84
C THR A 163 -2.57 -0.67 -10.42
N VAL A 164 -2.20 0.15 -9.43
CA VAL A 164 -2.52 -0.10 -8.01
C VAL A 164 -3.90 0.44 -7.62
N ALA A 165 -4.37 1.52 -8.23
CA ALA A 165 -5.69 2.12 -7.98
C ALA A 165 -6.86 1.12 -7.93
N PRO A 166 -7.04 0.20 -8.92
CA PRO A 166 -8.13 -0.78 -8.87
C PRO A 166 -8.03 -1.73 -7.67
N LEU A 167 -6.82 -2.11 -7.26
CA LEU A 167 -6.58 -2.99 -6.12
C LEU A 167 -6.88 -2.30 -4.79
N ASP A 168 -6.48 -1.04 -4.67
CA ASP A 168 -6.76 -0.21 -3.48
C ASP A 168 -8.27 0.03 -3.31
N MET A 169 -9.00 0.22 -4.42
CA MET A 169 -10.46 0.32 -4.39
C MET A 169 -11.13 -0.96 -3.89
N ILE A 170 -10.76 -2.12 -4.45
CA ILE A 170 -11.35 -3.41 -4.07
C ILE A 170 -11.02 -3.74 -2.62
N ARG A 171 -9.78 -3.50 -2.19
CA ARG A 171 -9.36 -3.66 -0.79
C ARG A 171 -10.23 -2.80 0.13
N THR A 172 -10.44 -1.54 -0.22
CA THR A 172 -11.26 -0.62 0.59
C THR A 172 -12.71 -1.08 0.65
N LYS A 173 -13.32 -1.50 -0.46
CA LYS A 173 -14.68 -2.06 -0.48
C LYS A 173 -14.82 -3.34 0.34
N LEU A 174 -13.82 -4.22 0.30
CA LEU A 174 -13.81 -5.48 1.04
C LEU A 174 -13.60 -5.25 2.56
N MET A 175 -12.73 -4.31 2.94
CA MET A 175 -12.44 -3.96 4.33
C MET A 175 -13.55 -3.15 5.00
N ASN A 176 -14.25 -2.29 4.24
CA ASN A 176 -15.34 -1.46 4.76
C ASN A 176 -16.73 -2.13 4.71
N GLN A 177 -16.78 -3.44 4.50
CA GLN A 177 -18.06 -4.15 4.41
C GLN A 177 -18.69 -4.32 5.80
N PRO A 178 -20.01 -4.08 5.97
CA PRO A 178 -20.69 -4.26 7.24
C PRO A 178 -20.60 -5.71 7.74
N THR A 179 -20.36 -5.86 9.05
CA THR A 179 -20.22 -7.13 9.77
C THR A 179 -21.47 -8.01 9.64
N ASP A 180 -22.66 -7.40 9.59
CA ASP A 180 -23.97 -8.08 9.59
C ASP A 180 -24.35 -8.77 8.27
N LYS A 181 -23.75 -8.41 7.13
CA LYS A 181 -24.02 -9.06 5.84
C LYS A 181 -22.75 -9.29 5.05
N LYS A 182 -22.47 -10.56 4.72
CA LYS A 182 -21.41 -10.94 3.77
C LYS A 182 -21.81 -10.56 2.32
N ILE A 183 -21.70 -9.28 1.94
CA ILE A 183 -21.95 -8.76 0.59
C ILE A 183 -20.94 -9.32 -0.43
N TYR A 184 -19.66 -9.44 -0.05
CA TYR A 184 -18.59 -10.01 -0.85
C TYR A 184 -17.96 -11.22 -0.16
N SER A 185 -17.84 -12.34 -0.88
CA SER A 185 -17.24 -13.58 -0.38
C SER A 185 -15.71 -13.62 -0.53
N GLY A 186 -15.14 -12.77 -1.40
CA GLY A 186 -13.70 -12.67 -1.62
C GLY A 186 -13.33 -11.64 -2.69
N PHE A 187 -12.05 -11.56 -3.05
CA PHE A 187 -11.54 -10.60 -4.04
C PHE A 187 -12.26 -10.70 -5.39
N ARG A 188 -12.37 -11.92 -5.95
CA ARG A 188 -12.95 -12.14 -7.28
C ARG A 188 -14.43 -11.78 -7.33
N ASP A 189 -15.17 -12.12 -6.28
CA ASP A 189 -16.60 -11.77 -6.15
C ASP A 189 -16.80 -10.26 -6.04
N CYS A 190 -15.95 -9.57 -5.27
CA CYS A 190 -15.97 -8.10 -5.17
C CYS A 190 -15.64 -7.41 -6.50
N LEU A 191 -14.64 -7.92 -7.22
CA LEU A 191 -14.25 -7.44 -8.54
C LEU A 191 -15.41 -7.60 -9.54
N THR A 192 -15.94 -8.82 -9.68
CA THR A 192 -17.00 -9.11 -10.65
C THR A 192 -18.26 -8.29 -10.37
N LYS A 193 -18.73 -8.25 -9.11
CA LYS A 193 -19.90 -7.46 -8.72
C LYS A 193 -19.70 -5.95 -8.90
N THR A 194 -18.48 -5.45 -8.64
CA THR A 194 -18.16 -4.02 -8.85
C THR A 194 -18.16 -3.68 -10.33
N VAL A 195 -17.53 -4.50 -11.16
CA VAL A 195 -17.49 -4.28 -12.62
C VAL A 195 -18.90 -4.38 -13.23
N GLN A 196 -19.71 -5.34 -12.79
CA GLN A 196 -21.09 -5.51 -13.27
C GLN A 196 -22.02 -4.37 -12.85
N LYS A 197 -21.87 -3.83 -11.63
CA LYS A 197 -22.75 -2.76 -11.13
C LYS A 197 -22.32 -1.35 -11.53
N ASP A 198 -21.03 -1.06 -11.40
CA ASP A 198 -20.51 0.30 -11.51
C ASP A 198 -19.70 0.52 -12.82
N GLY A 199 -19.40 -0.55 -13.56
CA GLY A 199 -18.57 -0.53 -14.78
C GLY A 199 -17.06 -0.57 -14.48
N VAL A 200 -16.25 -0.82 -15.52
CA VAL A 200 -14.78 -0.98 -15.40
C VAL A 200 -14.10 0.33 -14.95
N LEU A 201 -14.59 1.48 -15.42
CA LEU A 201 -14.08 2.81 -15.05
C LEU A 201 -14.32 3.16 -13.56
N SER A 202 -15.24 2.47 -12.89
CA SER A 202 -15.48 2.68 -11.46
C SER A 202 -14.29 2.30 -10.59
N LEU A 203 -13.41 1.41 -11.07
CA LEU A 203 -12.23 0.97 -10.33
C LEU A 203 -11.21 2.10 -10.13
N TRP A 204 -11.24 3.12 -11.00
CA TRP A 204 -10.41 4.33 -10.86
C TRP A 204 -11.15 5.51 -10.23
N ARG A 205 -12.42 5.36 -9.81
CA ARG A 205 -13.09 6.41 -9.02
C ARG A 205 -12.33 6.57 -7.70
N GLY A 206 -11.70 7.72 -7.47
CA GLY A 206 -10.80 7.89 -6.32
C GLY A 206 -9.30 7.85 -6.66
N PHE A 207 -8.96 7.77 -7.95
CA PHE A 207 -7.59 8.00 -8.42
C PHE A 207 -7.03 9.34 -7.92
N VAL A 208 -7.81 10.42 -8.00
CA VAL A 208 -7.39 11.76 -7.56
C VAL A 208 -6.97 11.79 -6.09
N PRO A 209 -7.77 11.31 -5.11
CA PRO A 209 -7.33 11.27 -3.71
C PRO A 209 -6.17 10.30 -3.46
N ILE A 210 -6.07 9.17 -4.18
CA ILE A 210 -4.92 8.25 -4.08
C ILE A 210 -3.65 8.95 -4.57
N TRP A 211 -3.71 9.57 -5.75
CA TRP A 211 -2.62 10.31 -6.36
C TRP A 211 -2.23 11.53 -5.53
N ALA A 212 -3.20 12.27 -5.00
CA ALA A 212 -2.99 13.39 -4.08
C ALA A 212 -2.45 12.96 -2.71
N ARG A 213 -2.48 11.67 -2.36
CA ARG A 213 -1.78 11.12 -1.19
C ARG A 213 -0.33 10.75 -1.52
N PHE A 214 -0.12 10.14 -2.69
CA PHE A 214 1.21 9.71 -3.14
C PHE A 214 2.10 10.88 -3.58
N ALA A 215 1.53 11.91 -4.21
CA ALA A 215 2.29 13.06 -4.71
C ALA A 215 2.98 13.84 -3.57
N PRO A 216 2.31 14.24 -2.47
CA PRO A 216 2.98 14.89 -1.34
C PRO A 216 3.99 13.98 -0.65
N GLN A 217 3.69 12.68 -0.54
CA GLN A 217 4.64 11.72 0.03
C GLN A 217 5.93 11.65 -0.79
N ALA A 218 5.81 11.63 -2.13
CA ALA A 218 6.96 11.65 -3.02
C ALA A 218 7.73 12.98 -2.93
N THR A 219 7.04 14.12 -2.93
CA THR A 219 7.66 15.45 -2.81
C THR A 219 8.41 15.61 -1.48
N LEU A 220 7.79 15.23 -0.36
CA LEU A 220 8.43 15.31 0.96
C LEU A 220 9.64 14.39 1.08
N GLN A 221 9.56 13.19 0.51
CA GLN A 221 10.69 12.27 0.50
C GLN A 221 11.87 12.85 -0.28
N LEU A 222 11.61 13.50 -1.41
CA LEU A 222 12.65 14.14 -2.23
C LEU A 222 13.27 15.34 -1.53
N LEU A 223 12.45 16.23 -0.96
CA LEU A 223 12.94 17.38 -0.19
C LEU A 223 13.80 16.94 1.01
N THR A 224 13.38 15.88 1.69
CA THR A 224 14.12 15.32 2.83
C THR A 224 15.47 14.77 2.40
N ILE A 225 15.52 14.11 1.24
CA ILE A 225 16.76 13.61 0.65
C ILE A 225 17.69 14.75 0.26
N GLU A 226 17.19 15.79 -0.42
CA GLU A 226 17.99 16.97 -0.79
C GLU A 226 18.54 17.69 0.44
N PHE A 227 17.71 17.84 1.49
CA PHE A 227 18.13 18.41 2.75
C PHE A 227 19.23 17.59 3.42
N LEU A 228 19.08 16.26 3.49
CA LEU A 228 20.10 15.35 4.02
C LEU A 228 21.42 15.42 3.25
N TYR A 229 21.37 15.46 1.92
CA TYR A 229 22.57 15.61 1.10
C TYR A 229 23.28 16.93 1.38
N THR A 230 22.52 18.03 1.46
CA THR A 230 23.04 19.36 1.76
C THR A 230 23.65 19.44 3.16
N SER A 231 23.02 18.84 4.17
CA SER A 231 23.51 18.81 5.55
C SER A 231 24.74 17.92 5.74
N CYS A 232 24.86 16.81 4.99
CA CYS A 232 26.02 15.93 5.05
C CYS A 232 27.22 16.40 4.19
N GLY A 233 27.15 17.60 3.59
CA GLY A 233 28.26 18.20 2.85
C GLY A 233 28.57 17.54 1.50
N PHE A 234 27.72 16.61 1.04
CA PHE A 234 27.81 16.08 -0.31
C PHE A 234 27.14 17.08 -1.25
N LYS A 235 27.89 17.61 -2.22
CA LYS A 235 27.32 18.45 -3.28
C LYS A 235 26.14 17.69 -3.91
N GLY A 236 24.95 18.28 -3.75
CA GLY A 236 23.72 17.81 -4.37
C GLY A 236 23.98 17.54 -5.85
N ILE A 237 23.40 16.47 -6.33
CA ILE A 237 23.67 15.92 -7.66
C ILE A 237 22.85 16.66 -8.73
#